data_AF-A0A4Q7P3H5-F1
#
_entry.id   AF-A0A4Q7P3H5-F1
#
_cell.length_a   1.000
_cell.length_b   1.000
_cell.length_c   1.000
_cell.angle_alpha   90.00
_cell.angle_beta   90.00
_cell.angle_gamma   90.00
#
_symmetry.space_group_name_H-M   'P 1'
#
loop_
_entity.id
_entity.type
_entity.pdbx_description
1 polymer ?
#
loop_
_entity_poly.entity_id
_entity_poly.type
_entity_poly.pdbx_seq_one_letter_code
_entity_poly.pdbx_strand_id
1 'polypeptide(L)'
;MTLKTSSLTTDRIKLPFYFNANKMFEEFNQLKPDGFEYYSVIPLRSPAHLVDPSLPFPPPADDYADGSWTDWLDTQELQNSPYLLSVVDEFRKHTKVTLVRLLRLAAGAEVQEHTDPTLGLEIDRSVIRLTIPITHNDQVNFYLNKTVVPMQPGECWYLKLTDPHAITNHSTTERVNMTIDMIPNDWIKNTIRDSQ
;
A
#
# COMPACT_ATOMS: atom_id res chain seq x y z
N MET A 1 39.01 -5.39 -11.19
CA MET A 1 37.80 -4.78 -11.77
C MET A 1 36.70 -5.82 -11.72
N THR A 2 35.86 -5.77 -10.69
CA THR A 2 34.68 -6.62 -10.61
C THR A 2 33.51 -5.70 -10.91
N LEU A 3 32.97 -5.81 -12.13
CA LEU A 3 31.75 -5.11 -12.50
C LEU A 3 30.66 -5.62 -11.56
N LYS A 4 30.30 -4.81 -10.55
CA LYS A 4 29.00 -4.92 -9.90
C LYS A 4 27.99 -4.72 -11.03
N THR A 5 27.35 -5.78 -11.45
CA THR A 5 26.08 -5.71 -12.20
C THR A 5 25.07 -5.06 -11.27
N SER A 6 25.09 -3.73 -11.21
CA SER A 6 23.99 -2.91 -10.73
C SER A 6 22.87 -3.10 -11.75
N SER A 7 22.13 -4.20 -11.61
CA SER A 7 20.77 -4.28 -12.15
C SER A 7 20.03 -3.09 -11.55
N LEU A 8 19.82 -2.06 -12.37
CA LEU A 8 18.96 -0.93 -12.02
C LEU A 8 17.56 -1.50 -11.86
N THR A 9 17.23 -1.97 -10.66
CA THR A 9 15.85 -2.24 -10.29
C THR A 9 15.10 -0.95 -10.54
N THR A 10 14.11 -0.96 -11.43
CA THR A 10 13.31 0.24 -11.70
C THR A 10 12.63 0.68 -10.40
N ASP A 11 12.56 2.00 -10.18
CA ASP A 11 12.00 2.58 -8.95
C ASP A 11 10.49 2.32 -8.79
N ARG A 12 9.83 1.98 -9.90
CA ARG A 12 8.43 1.60 -10.00
C ARG A 12 8.28 0.37 -10.89
N ILE A 13 7.47 -0.58 -10.46
CA ILE A 13 7.22 -1.83 -11.19
C ILE A 13 5.72 -2.13 -11.12
N LYS A 14 5.08 -2.24 -12.28
CA LYS A 14 3.71 -2.75 -12.38
C LYS A 14 3.75 -4.28 -12.30
N LEU A 15 3.06 -4.85 -11.32
CA LEU A 15 3.02 -6.28 -11.07
C LEU A 15 1.90 -6.95 -11.91
N PRO A 16 1.97 -8.27 -12.15
CA PRO A 16 1.02 -8.99 -12.99
C PRO A 16 -0.30 -9.31 -12.25
N PHE A 17 -0.73 -8.40 -11.38
CA PHE A 17 -2.01 -8.49 -10.68
C PHE A 17 -2.93 -7.38 -11.17
N TYR A 18 -4.17 -7.75 -11.44
CA TYR A 18 -5.22 -6.83 -11.84
C TYR A 18 -6.50 -7.13 -11.07
N PHE A 19 -7.08 -6.10 -10.48
CA PHE A 19 -8.29 -6.19 -9.68
C PHE A 19 -9.40 -5.33 -10.31
N ASN A 20 -10.64 -5.78 -10.25
CA ASN A 20 -11.81 -5.02 -10.67
C ASN A 20 -11.98 -3.76 -9.81
N ALA A 21 -11.54 -2.62 -10.33
CA ALA A 21 -11.60 -1.33 -9.65
C ALA A 21 -13.03 -0.89 -9.29
N ASN A 22 -14.03 -1.22 -10.11
CA ASN A 22 -15.42 -0.87 -9.82
C ASN A 22 -15.92 -1.56 -8.55
N LYS A 23 -15.63 -2.85 -8.38
CA LYS A 23 -15.98 -3.58 -7.15
C LYS A 23 -15.25 -3.03 -5.92
N MET A 24 -13.96 -2.69 -6.07
CA MET A 24 -13.21 -2.04 -4.97
C MET A 24 -13.83 -0.70 -4.60
N PHE A 25 -14.25 0.09 -5.59
CA PHE A 25 -14.86 1.40 -5.40
C PHE A 25 -16.26 1.30 -4.78
N GLU A 26 -17.07 0.32 -5.17
CA GLU A 26 -18.37 0.03 -4.58
C GLU A 26 -18.26 -0.27 -3.08
N GLU A 27 -17.34 -1.16 -2.67
CA GLU A 27 -17.12 -1.48 -1.27
C GLU A 27 -16.48 -0.33 -0.50
N PHE A 28 -15.51 0.37 -1.10
CA PHE A 28 -14.97 1.60 -0.52
C PHE A 28 -16.07 2.62 -0.20
N ASN A 29 -17.02 2.85 -1.09
CA ASN A 29 -18.11 3.81 -0.85
C ASN A 29 -19.04 3.40 0.29
N GLN A 30 -19.15 2.11 0.61
CA GLN A 30 -19.93 1.63 1.75
C GLN A 30 -19.17 1.84 3.07
N LEU A 31 -17.83 1.81 3.03
CA LEU A 31 -16.96 1.99 4.19
C LEU A 31 -16.63 3.45 4.51
N LYS A 32 -16.64 4.33 3.50
CA LYS A 32 -16.01 5.64 3.64
C LYS A 32 -16.78 6.50 4.66
N PRO A 33 -16.07 7.11 5.63
CA PRO A 33 -16.70 8.11 6.48
C PRO A 33 -16.98 9.38 5.67
N ASP A 34 -18.05 10.06 6.05
CA ASP A 34 -18.47 11.32 5.46
C ASP A 34 -17.45 12.42 5.75
N GLY A 35 -17.01 13.10 4.69
CA GLY A 35 -16.15 14.29 4.78
C GLY A 35 -14.75 14.04 5.35
N PHE A 36 -13.77 14.76 4.82
CA PHE A 36 -12.44 14.91 5.40
C PHE A 36 -11.75 16.08 4.69
N GLU A 37 -10.88 16.80 5.39
CA GLU A 37 -10.32 18.05 4.87
C GLU A 37 -8.99 17.87 4.10
N TYR A 38 -8.25 16.81 4.41
CA TYR A 38 -6.91 16.63 3.84
C TYR A 38 -6.63 15.16 3.51
N TYR A 39 -6.43 14.35 4.54
CA TYR A 39 -6.04 12.95 4.40
C TYR A 39 -6.85 12.10 5.36
N SER A 40 -7.31 10.94 4.88
CA SER A 40 -8.10 10.01 5.68
C SER A 40 -7.67 8.58 5.39
N VAL A 41 -7.68 7.75 6.44
CA VAL A 41 -7.27 6.35 6.38
C VAL A 41 -8.42 5.50 6.87
N ILE A 42 -8.79 4.50 6.08
CA ILE A 42 -9.68 3.42 6.53
C ILE A 42 -8.79 2.19 6.71
N PRO A 43 -8.54 1.75 7.96
CA PRO A 43 -7.79 0.54 8.20
C PRO A 43 -8.62 -0.66 7.79
N LEU A 44 -8.01 -1.59 7.04
CA LEU A 44 -8.60 -2.88 6.67
C LEU A 44 -7.92 -4.03 7.43
N ARG A 45 -6.64 -3.86 7.76
CA ARG A 45 -5.89 -4.78 8.63
C ARG A 45 -4.93 -3.98 9.48
N SER A 46 -4.90 -4.27 10.78
CA SER A 46 -4.21 -3.48 11.81
C SER A 46 -3.56 -4.37 12.87
N PRO A 47 -2.66 -3.83 13.72
CA PRO A 47 -2.18 -4.53 14.91
C PRO A 47 -3.34 -5.12 15.72
N ALA A 48 -3.21 -6.38 16.13
CA ALA A 48 -4.29 -7.16 16.72
C ALA A 48 -4.92 -6.46 17.94
N HIS A 49 -4.09 -5.91 18.83
CA HIS A 49 -4.52 -5.19 20.03
C HIS A 49 -5.29 -3.88 19.76
N LEU A 50 -5.19 -3.32 18.54
CA LEU A 50 -6.00 -2.17 18.12
C LEU A 50 -7.36 -2.60 17.55
N VAL A 51 -7.44 -3.81 16.99
CA VAL A 51 -8.68 -4.38 16.44
C VAL A 51 -9.52 -5.03 17.54
N ASP A 52 -8.87 -5.79 18.41
CA ASP A 52 -9.46 -6.43 19.57
C ASP A 52 -8.78 -5.89 20.85
N PRO A 53 -9.40 -4.89 21.52
CA PRO A 53 -8.87 -4.29 22.75
C PRO A 53 -8.78 -5.26 23.94
N SER A 54 -9.33 -6.47 23.83
CA SER A 54 -9.17 -7.51 24.86
C SER A 54 -7.79 -8.19 24.83
N LEU A 55 -7.07 -8.07 23.71
CA LEU A 55 -5.72 -8.59 23.58
C LEU A 55 -4.70 -7.69 24.31
N PRO A 56 -3.65 -8.27 24.90
CA PRO A 56 -2.61 -7.48 25.56
C PRO A 56 -1.84 -6.63 24.55
N PHE A 57 -1.35 -5.48 25.01
CA PHE A 57 -0.41 -4.68 24.23
C PHE A 57 0.87 -5.50 23.96
N PRO A 58 1.39 -5.53 22.72
CA PRO A 58 2.59 -6.30 22.40
C PRO A 58 3.81 -5.74 23.16
N PRO A 59 4.81 -6.58 23.51
CA PRO A 59 6.04 -6.08 24.07
C PRO A 59 6.72 -5.08 23.10
N PRO A 60 7.48 -4.10 23.61
CA PRO A 60 8.25 -3.21 22.75
C PRO A 60 9.15 -4.00 21.80
N ALA A 61 9.15 -3.64 20.52
CA ALA A 61 10.03 -4.24 19.52
C ALA A 61 11.30 -3.42 19.34
N ASP A 62 12.40 -4.10 19.02
CA ASP A 62 13.66 -3.46 18.64
C ASP A 62 13.52 -2.70 17.32
N ASP A 63 12.72 -3.22 16.40
CA ASP A 63 12.41 -2.60 15.11
C ASP A 63 10.94 -2.85 14.71
N TYR A 64 10.16 -1.78 14.55
CA TYR A 64 8.77 -1.84 14.11
C TYR A 64 8.64 -2.01 12.59
N ALA A 65 9.71 -1.76 11.81
CA ALA A 65 9.74 -1.94 10.37
C ALA A 65 9.61 -3.42 9.95
N ASP A 66 10.08 -4.35 10.79
CA ASP A 66 10.06 -5.80 10.55
C ASP A 66 8.65 -6.32 10.24
N GLY A 67 7.63 -5.74 10.86
CA GLY A 67 6.26 -6.19 10.70
C GLY A 67 5.97 -7.52 11.41
N SER A 68 6.96 -8.21 12.00
CA SER A 68 6.73 -9.34 12.90
C SER A 68 6.48 -8.95 14.36
N TRP A 69 6.55 -7.66 14.71
CA TRP A 69 6.47 -7.17 16.09
C TRP A 69 5.11 -7.37 16.78
N THR A 70 4.07 -7.67 16.00
CA THR A 70 2.73 -7.94 16.52
C THR A 70 1.98 -8.93 15.62
N ASP A 71 0.88 -9.45 16.15
CA ASP A 71 -0.13 -10.11 15.34
C ASP A 71 -0.97 -9.08 14.61
N TRP A 72 -1.47 -9.45 13.43
CA TRP A 72 -2.25 -8.58 12.57
C TRP A 72 -3.64 -9.17 12.39
N LEU A 73 -4.67 -8.36 12.59
CA LEU A 73 -6.07 -8.78 12.46
C LEU A 73 -6.79 -7.95 11.42
N ASP A 74 -7.74 -8.61 10.76
CA ASP A 74 -8.68 -7.96 9.86
C ASP A 74 -9.66 -7.14 10.67
N THR A 75 -9.85 -5.89 10.26
CA THR A 75 -10.84 -5.02 10.89
C THR A 75 -12.23 -5.41 10.45
N GLN A 76 -13.25 -4.89 11.14
CA GLN A 76 -14.65 -5.11 10.76
C GLN A 76 -14.94 -4.57 9.35
N GLU A 77 -14.29 -3.48 8.95
CA GLU A 77 -14.38 -2.90 7.61
C GLU A 77 -13.96 -3.90 6.54
N LEU A 78 -12.85 -4.62 6.74
CA LEU A 78 -12.40 -5.64 5.78
C LEU A 78 -13.29 -6.88 5.80
N GLN A 79 -13.72 -7.33 6.97
CA GLN A 79 -14.64 -8.47 7.10
C GLN A 79 -15.99 -8.20 6.41
N ASN A 80 -16.44 -6.95 6.39
CA ASN A 80 -17.66 -6.52 5.73
C ASN A 80 -17.50 -6.22 4.22
N SER A 81 -16.30 -6.40 3.67
CA SER A 81 -15.98 -6.05 2.27
C SER A 81 -15.42 -7.27 1.52
N PRO A 82 -16.28 -8.17 1.03
CA PRO A 82 -15.86 -9.45 0.46
C PRO A 82 -14.87 -9.33 -0.70
N TYR A 83 -15.00 -8.33 -1.56
CA TYR A 83 -14.12 -8.12 -2.69
C TYR A 83 -12.76 -7.58 -2.24
N LEU A 84 -12.71 -6.56 -1.38
CA LEU A 84 -11.47 -6.06 -0.80
C LEU A 84 -10.75 -7.16 0.00
N LEU A 85 -11.49 -8.00 0.74
CA LEU A 85 -10.94 -9.19 1.40
C LEU A 85 -10.30 -10.15 0.40
N SER A 86 -10.97 -10.43 -0.72
CA SER A 86 -10.40 -11.29 -1.76
C SER A 86 -9.10 -10.75 -2.37
N VAL A 87 -8.96 -9.42 -2.48
CA VAL A 87 -7.71 -8.77 -2.91
C VAL A 87 -6.59 -9.04 -1.89
N VAL A 88 -6.87 -8.90 -0.59
CA VAL A 88 -5.86 -9.19 0.44
C VAL A 88 -5.51 -10.67 0.48
N ASP A 89 -6.51 -11.55 0.35
CA ASP A 89 -6.33 -13.00 0.37
C ASP A 89 -5.48 -13.50 -0.80
N GLU A 90 -5.47 -12.81 -1.94
CA GLU A 90 -4.57 -13.11 -3.04
C GLU A 90 -3.10 -13.08 -2.61
N PHE A 91 -2.70 -12.11 -1.78
CA PHE A 91 -1.34 -12.01 -1.26
C PHE A 91 -1.09 -12.92 -0.05
N ARG A 92 -2.10 -13.13 0.81
CA ARG A 92 -1.98 -14.00 2.00
C ARG A 92 -1.68 -15.46 1.66
N LYS A 93 -2.10 -15.93 0.47
CA LYS A 93 -1.74 -17.25 -0.05
C LYS A 93 -0.22 -17.46 -0.15
N HIS A 94 0.53 -16.36 -0.27
CA HIS A 94 1.96 -16.41 -0.59
C HIS A 94 2.85 -15.81 0.49
N THR A 95 2.37 -14.86 1.29
CA THR A 95 3.18 -14.21 2.33
C THR A 95 2.35 -13.66 3.50
N LYS A 96 3.02 -13.26 4.59
CA LYS A 96 2.40 -12.58 5.72
C LYS A 96 2.08 -11.13 5.34
N VAL A 97 0.79 -10.86 5.14
CA VAL A 97 0.26 -9.50 5.01
C VAL A 97 0.11 -8.87 6.40
N THR A 98 0.66 -7.68 6.57
CA THR A 98 0.69 -6.93 7.82
C THR A 98 -0.40 -5.86 7.82
N LEU A 99 -0.09 -4.63 7.42
CA LEU A 99 -0.98 -3.48 7.44
C LEU A 99 -1.69 -3.33 6.08
N VAL A 100 -3.01 -3.16 6.09
CA VAL A 100 -3.78 -2.90 4.87
C VAL A 100 -4.67 -1.68 5.09
N ARG A 101 -4.63 -0.72 4.17
CA ARG A 101 -5.34 0.56 4.32
C ARG A 101 -5.90 1.06 3.00
N LEU A 102 -7.07 1.69 3.07
CA LEU A 102 -7.54 2.61 2.02
C LEU A 102 -7.06 4.02 2.39
N LEU A 103 -6.27 4.61 1.51
CA LEU A 103 -5.67 5.93 1.69
C LEU A 103 -6.42 6.93 0.81
N ARG A 104 -7.04 7.91 1.45
CA ARG A 104 -7.85 8.94 0.82
C ARG A 104 -7.14 10.28 0.88
N LEU A 105 -7.11 10.99 -0.24
CA LEU A 105 -6.60 12.36 -0.34
C LEU A 105 -7.72 13.26 -0.88
N ALA A 106 -8.02 14.34 -0.16
CA ALA A 106 -9.14 15.23 -0.46
C ALA A 106 -8.95 15.93 -1.81
N ALA A 107 -10.06 16.41 -2.37
CA ALA A 107 -10.03 17.26 -3.55
C ALA A 107 -9.18 18.52 -3.29
N GLY A 108 -8.33 18.90 -4.25
CA GLY A 108 -7.41 20.04 -4.11
C GLY A 108 -6.22 19.84 -3.16
N ALA A 109 -6.07 18.67 -2.52
CA ALA A 109 -5.01 18.44 -1.53
C ALA A 109 -3.72 17.92 -2.17
N GLU A 110 -2.61 18.14 -1.47
CA GLU A 110 -1.27 17.70 -1.88
C GLU A 110 -0.51 17.09 -0.70
N VAL A 111 0.11 15.94 -0.92
CA VAL A 111 1.10 15.36 0.00
C VAL A 111 2.47 15.81 -0.45
N GLN A 112 3.13 16.59 0.41
CA GLN A 112 4.47 17.11 0.17
C GLN A 112 5.49 15.98 -0.01
N GLU A 113 6.58 16.29 -0.71
CA GLU A 113 7.64 15.33 -0.97
C GLU A 113 8.23 14.78 0.34
N HIS A 114 8.30 13.45 0.44
CA HIS A 114 8.86 12.74 1.58
C HIS A 114 9.45 11.39 1.15
N THR A 115 10.06 10.69 2.10
CA THR A 115 10.61 9.33 1.95
C THR A 115 10.08 8.46 3.08
N ASP A 116 9.86 7.18 2.80
CA ASP A 116 9.55 6.14 3.78
C ASP A 116 10.81 5.26 3.96
N PRO A 117 11.80 5.65 4.78
CA PRO A 117 13.13 5.05 4.78
C PRO A 117 13.16 3.59 5.25
N THR A 118 12.10 3.14 5.91
CA THR A 118 11.96 1.78 6.43
C THR A 118 11.08 0.90 5.57
N LEU A 119 10.66 1.33 4.36
CA LEU A 119 9.68 0.65 3.52
C LEU A 119 10.26 0.29 2.15
N GLY A 120 11.07 -0.77 2.09
CA GLY A 120 11.79 -1.14 0.86
C GLY A 120 12.36 -2.55 0.86
N LEU A 121 12.51 -3.13 -0.32
CA LEU A 121 13.08 -4.48 -0.50
C LEU A 121 14.54 -4.58 -0.06
N GLU A 122 15.26 -3.46 -0.12
CA GLU A 122 16.67 -3.34 0.24
C GLU A 122 16.92 -3.18 1.74
N ILE A 123 15.85 -2.95 2.52
CA ILE A 123 15.93 -2.76 3.96
C ILE A 123 15.89 -4.12 4.65
N ASP A 124 16.90 -4.41 5.45
CA ASP A 124 16.94 -5.65 6.22
C ASP A 124 15.79 -5.66 7.23
N ARG A 125 15.13 -6.82 7.38
CA ARG A 125 13.98 -7.02 8.28
C ARG A 125 12.96 -5.88 8.20
N SER A 126 12.38 -5.70 7.02
CA SER A 126 11.37 -4.67 6.75
C SER A 126 10.21 -5.23 5.93
N VAL A 127 9.08 -4.53 5.92
CA VAL A 127 7.97 -4.76 5.00
C VAL A 127 8.14 -4.00 3.68
N ILE A 128 7.48 -4.48 2.63
CA ILE A 128 7.23 -3.69 1.42
C ILE A 128 5.78 -3.25 1.37
N ARG A 129 5.48 -2.20 0.59
CA ARG A 129 4.13 -1.74 0.30
C ARG A 129 3.79 -1.88 -1.17
N LEU A 130 2.71 -2.60 -1.45
CA LEU A 130 2.06 -2.57 -2.76
C LEU A 130 0.97 -1.51 -2.77
N THR A 131 0.80 -0.86 -3.92
CA THR A 131 -0.22 0.18 -4.14
C THR A 131 -1.16 -0.25 -5.26
N ILE A 132 -2.47 -0.16 -5.00
CA ILE A 132 -3.53 -0.44 -5.98
C ILE A 132 -4.44 0.79 -6.06
N PRO A 133 -4.39 1.58 -7.15
CA PRO A 133 -5.32 2.69 -7.34
C PRO A 133 -6.75 2.16 -7.50
N ILE A 134 -7.71 2.79 -6.83
CA ILE A 134 -9.14 2.44 -6.96
C ILE A 134 -9.85 3.44 -7.88
N THR A 135 -9.50 4.72 -7.77
CA THR A 135 -10.06 5.79 -8.62
C THR A 135 -9.08 6.22 -9.71
N HIS A 136 -9.60 6.57 -10.88
CA HIS A 136 -8.85 7.28 -11.93
C HIS A 136 -9.23 8.76 -11.96
N ASN A 137 -8.24 9.63 -12.04
CA ASN A 137 -8.45 11.03 -12.34
C ASN A 137 -7.16 11.62 -12.95
N ASP A 138 -7.26 12.20 -14.14
CA ASP A 138 -6.10 12.79 -14.86
C ASP A 138 -5.48 14.01 -14.14
N GLN A 139 -6.16 14.56 -13.14
CA GLN A 139 -5.68 15.66 -12.29
C GLN A 139 -5.05 15.15 -10.98
N VAL A 140 -4.89 13.83 -10.83
CA VAL A 140 -4.21 13.19 -9.70
C VAL A 140 -2.89 12.60 -10.16
N ASN A 141 -1.79 13.02 -9.55
CA ASN A 141 -0.46 12.52 -9.87
C ASN A 141 0.24 11.99 -8.62
N PHE A 142 0.79 10.78 -8.73
CA PHE A 142 1.78 10.26 -7.80
C PHE A 142 3.16 10.47 -8.44
N TYR A 143 4.01 11.26 -7.81
CA TYR A 143 5.38 11.48 -8.23
C TYR A 143 6.30 10.57 -7.45
N LEU A 144 7.20 9.88 -8.15
CA LEU A 144 8.33 9.17 -7.57
C LEU A 144 9.58 9.64 -8.31
N ASN A 145 10.63 10.01 -7.59
CA ASN A 145 11.85 10.57 -8.18
C ASN A 145 11.54 11.68 -9.22
N LYS A 146 10.61 12.58 -8.86
CA LYS A 146 10.15 13.73 -9.67
C LYS A 146 9.45 13.40 -11.00
N THR A 147 9.10 12.13 -11.23
CA THR A 147 8.38 11.70 -12.43
C THR A 147 7.06 11.02 -12.07
N VAL A 148 6.03 11.25 -12.86
CA VAL A 148 4.69 10.68 -12.63
C VAL A 148 4.72 9.16 -12.81
N VAL A 149 4.14 8.42 -11.88
CA VAL A 149 3.87 6.98 -12.03
C VAL A 149 2.52 6.84 -12.75
N PRO A 150 2.46 6.21 -13.94
CA PRO A 150 1.24 6.17 -14.77
C PRO A 150 0.27 5.07 -14.32
N MET A 151 -0.07 5.03 -13.03
CA MET A 151 -0.94 3.97 -12.48
C MET A 151 -2.38 4.09 -12.99
N GLN A 152 -2.98 2.97 -13.37
CA GLN A 152 -4.41 2.86 -13.72
C GLN A 152 -5.18 2.11 -12.62
N PRO A 153 -6.51 2.34 -12.50
CA PRO A 153 -7.32 1.64 -11.52
C PRO A 153 -7.22 0.13 -11.64
N GLY A 154 -7.12 -0.54 -10.50
CA GLY A 154 -7.04 -1.98 -10.41
C GLY A 154 -5.66 -2.57 -10.67
N GLU A 155 -4.69 -1.77 -11.16
CA GLU A 155 -3.31 -2.22 -11.31
C GLU A 155 -2.62 -2.32 -9.95
N CYS A 156 -1.74 -3.30 -9.80
CA CYS A 156 -0.90 -3.45 -8.61
C CYS A 156 0.53 -2.97 -8.89
N TRP A 157 1.04 -2.10 -8.04
CA TRP A 157 2.36 -1.48 -8.20
C TRP A 157 3.24 -1.72 -6.98
N TYR A 158 4.49 -2.13 -7.24
CA TYR A 158 5.59 -1.94 -6.32
C TYR A 158 6.24 -0.58 -6.60
N LEU A 159 6.41 0.23 -5.56
CA LEU A 159 7.07 1.52 -5.62
C LEU A 159 8.19 1.51 -4.58
N LYS A 160 9.38 1.98 -4.97
CA LYS A 160 10.51 2.12 -4.06
C LYS A 160 10.32 3.39 -3.20
N LEU A 161 9.49 3.27 -2.17
CA LEU A 161 9.07 4.41 -1.34
C LEU A 161 10.17 4.94 -0.40
N THR A 162 11.31 4.24 -0.31
CA THR A 162 12.55 4.78 0.27
C THR A 162 13.09 5.98 -0.52
N ASP A 163 12.72 6.10 -1.80
CA ASP A 163 13.04 7.26 -2.63
C ASP A 163 12.00 8.40 -2.48
N PRO A 164 12.36 9.65 -2.80
CA PRO A 164 11.46 10.80 -2.68
C PRO A 164 10.18 10.66 -3.51
N HIS A 165 9.04 10.88 -2.88
CA HIS A 165 7.74 10.81 -3.52
C HIS A 165 6.75 11.83 -2.97
N ALA A 166 5.80 12.24 -3.81
CA ALA A 166 4.78 13.26 -3.52
C ALA A 166 3.47 12.90 -4.22
N ILE A 167 2.36 13.49 -3.77
CA ILE A 167 1.04 13.29 -4.40
C ILE A 167 0.37 14.64 -4.60
N THR A 168 -0.18 14.89 -5.78
CA THR A 168 -1.08 16.03 -6.01
C THR A 168 -2.46 15.50 -6.39
N ASN A 169 -3.51 16.06 -5.80
CA ASN A 169 -4.88 15.86 -6.24
C ASN A 169 -5.49 17.23 -6.56
N HIS A 170 -5.32 17.69 -7.79
CA HIS A 170 -5.91 18.96 -8.25
C HIS A 170 -7.36 18.79 -8.73
N SER A 171 -7.95 17.62 -8.54
CA SER A 171 -9.31 17.34 -8.95
C SER A 171 -10.36 17.83 -7.97
N THR A 172 -11.62 17.77 -8.41
CA THR A 172 -12.80 18.04 -7.59
C THR A 172 -13.29 16.82 -6.81
N THR A 173 -12.59 15.69 -6.89
CA THR A 173 -12.94 14.42 -6.27
C THR A 173 -11.83 13.91 -5.36
N GLU A 174 -12.16 13.07 -4.39
CA GLU A 174 -11.13 12.40 -3.59
C GLU A 174 -10.37 11.37 -4.44
N ARG A 175 -9.06 11.25 -4.20
CA ARG A 175 -8.25 10.11 -4.65
C ARG A 175 -8.34 9.02 -3.60
N VAL A 176 -8.57 7.78 -4.02
CA VAL A 176 -8.42 6.60 -3.14
C VAL A 176 -7.52 5.52 -3.75
N ASN A 177 -6.57 5.05 -2.95
CA ASN A 177 -5.74 3.87 -3.23
C ASN A 177 -5.83 2.87 -2.08
N MET A 178 -5.80 1.58 -2.39
CA MET A 178 -5.51 0.53 -1.43
C MET A 178 -4.00 0.34 -1.33
N THR A 179 -3.50 0.19 -0.10
CA THR A 179 -2.11 -0.17 0.18
C THR A 179 -2.06 -1.46 0.98
N ILE A 180 -1.11 -2.33 0.63
CA ILE A 180 -0.93 -3.64 1.24
C ILE A 180 0.54 -3.76 1.65
N ASP A 181 0.79 -3.73 2.96
CA ASP A 181 2.11 -3.98 3.51
C ASP A 181 2.27 -5.47 3.78
N MET A 182 3.43 -6.01 3.45
CA MET A 182 3.72 -7.43 3.63
C MET A 182 5.19 -7.69 3.88
N ILE A 183 5.48 -8.77 4.58
CA ILE A 183 6.86 -9.24 4.77
C ILE A 183 7.35 -9.81 3.43
N PRO A 184 8.44 -9.29 2.85
CA PRO A 184 8.92 -9.74 1.56
C PRO A 184 9.60 -11.11 1.67
N ASN A 185 9.13 -12.07 0.86
CA ASN A 185 9.74 -13.38 0.70
C ASN A 185 10.18 -13.62 -0.76
N ASP A 186 10.71 -14.82 -1.05
CA ASP A 186 11.21 -15.15 -2.38
C ASP A 186 10.13 -15.04 -3.46
N TRP A 187 8.87 -15.34 -3.13
CA TRP A 187 7.76 -15.23 -4.09
C TRP A 187 7.61 -13.79 -4.58
N ILE A 188 7.43 -12.82 -3.70
CA ILE A 188 7.21 -11.43 -4.14
C ILE A 188 8.48 -10.81 -4.72
N LYS A 189 9.67 -11.18 -4.22
CA LYS A 189 10.96 -10.76 -4.79
C LYS A 189 11.12 -11.24 -6.23
N ASN A 190 10.77 -12.50 -6.50
CA ASN A 190 10.78 -13.06 -7.85
C ASN A 190 9.72 -12.38 -8.73
N THR A 191 8.49 -12.21 -8.24
CA THR A 191 7.43 -11.50 -8.98
C THR A 191 7.86 -10.10 -9.39
N ILE A 192 8.47 -9.33 -8.48
CA ILE A 192 8.97 -7.97 -8.77
C ILE A 192 10.11 -8.02 -9.79
N ARG A 193 11.07 -8.96 -9.65
CA ARG A 193 12.18 -9.12 -10.60
C ARG A 193 11.68 -9.49 -11.99
N ASP A 194 10.74 -10.42 -12.08
CA ASP A 194 10.25 -10.97 -13.35
C ASP A 194 9.27 -10.00 -14.06
N SER A 195 8.88 -8.90 -13.40
CA SER A 195 8.02 -7.84 -13.94
C SER A 195 8.77 -6.57 -14.36
N GLN A 196 10.11 -6.59 -14.34
CA GLN A 196 10.97 -5.47 -14.77
C GLN A 196 11.12 -5.39 -16.29
#